data_AF-A0A382Q2Z7-F1
#
_entry.id   AF-A0A382Q2Z7-F1
#
_cell.length_a   1.000
_cell.length_b   1.000
_cell.length_c   1.000
_cell.angle_alpha   90.00
_cell.angle_beta   90.00
_cell.angle_gamma   90.00
#
_symmetry.space_group_name_H-M   'P 1'
#
loop_
_entity.id
_entity.type
_entity.pdbx_description
1 polymer ?
#
loop_
_entity_poly.entity_id
_entity_poly.type
_entity_poly.pdbx_seq_one_letter_code
_entity_poly.pdbx_strand_id
1 'polypeptide(L)'
;VTVISPSIILVKPQLPENIGLVARAMDNCGLKNLILVSPREKWPNNLSLQSSANSRKIILKTKVFETLNEALSSFNFVVATSNRKRFLNKPFQNDFTKLFDEFPKNKKTGILFGPENSGLSNQDLM
;
A
#
# COMPACT_ATOMS: atom_id res chain seq x y z
N VAL A 1 -3.28 14.59 20.17
CA VAL A 1 -3.47 14.51 18.69
C VAL A 1 -3.63 13.05 18.32
N THR A 2 -4.76 12.67 17.73
CA THR A 2 -4.96 11.29 17.26
C THR A 2 -4.00 11.01 16.12
N VAL A 3 -3.06 10.09 16.31
CA VAL A 3 -2.14 9.66 15.24
C VAL A 3 -2.83 8.58 14.43
N ILE A 4 -3.05 8.84 13.14
CA ILE A 4 -3.65 7.87 12.23
C ILE A 4 -2.52 7.09 11.55
N SER A 5 -2.43 5.78 11.80
CA SER A 5 -1.45 4.91 11.13
C SER A 5 -1.71 4.88 9.61
N PRO A 6 -0.65 4.92 8.78
CA PRO A 6 -0.82 4.88 7.33
C PRO A 6 -1.38 3.54 6.87
N SER A 7 -2.07 3.56 5.72
CA SER A 7 -2.49 2.34 5.02
C SER A 7 -1.47 1.97 3.95
N ILE A 8 -1.14 0.68 3.88
CA ILE A 8 -0.37 0.12 2.78
C ILE A 8 -1.33 -0.28 1.67
N ILE A 9 -1.08 0.21 0.46
CA ILE A 9 -1.95 0.03 -0.69
C ILE A 9 -1.15 -0.68 -1.79
N LEU A 10 -1.55 -1.91 -2.12
CA LEU A 10 -0.94 -2.68 -3.21
C LEU A 10 -1.79 -2.56 -4.47
N VAL A 11 -1.23 -1.96 -5.52
CA VAL A 11 -1.90 -1.78 -6.80
C VAL A 11 -1.52 -2.92 -7.73
N LYS A 12 -2.54 -3.63 -8.21
CA LYS A 12 -2.44 -4.77 -9.14
C LYS A 12 -1.36 -5.81 -8.71
N PRO A 13 -1.31 -6.24 -7.43
CA PRO A 13 -0.33 -7.24 -6.98
C PRO A 13 -0.48 -8.53 -7.79
N GLN A 14 0.66 -9.15 -8.15
CA GLN A 14 0.68 -10.29 -9.05
C GLN A 14 0.64 -11.63 -8.32
N LEU A 15 1.34 -11.73 -7.19
CA LEU A 15 1.50 -12.97 -6.44
C LEU A 15 0.81 -12.88 -5.07
N PRO A 16 -0.18 -13.73 -4.78
CA PRO A 16 -0.80 -13.80 -3.45
C PRO A 16 0.21 -13.97 -2.30
N GLU A 17 1.27 -14.73 -2.51
CA GLU A 17 2.33 -14.97 -1.53
C GLU A 17 3.00 -13.67 -1.10
N ASN A 18 3.24 -12.75 -2.06
CA ASN A 18 3.82 -11.45 -1.76
C ASN A 18 2.89 -10.61 -0.89
N ILE A 19 1.57 -10.72 -1.09
CA ILE A 19 0.58 -10.03 -0.23
C ILE A 19 0.70 -10.53 1.22
N GLY A 20 0.86 -11.84 1.42
CA GLY A 20 1.10 -12.40 2.75
C GLY A 20 2.43 -11.96 3.37
N LEU A 21 3.51 -11.93 2.59
CA LEU A 21 4.81 -11.41 3.03
C LEU A 21 4.74 -9.92 3.42
N VAL A 22 4.00 -9.11 2.66
CA VAL A 22 3.72 -7.71 2.99
C VAL A 22 2.97 -7.62 4.32
N ALA A 23 1.93 -8.43 4.53
CA ALA A 23 1.20 -8.45 5.80
C ALA A 23 2.13 -8.81 6.98
N ARG A 24 3.08 -9.74 6.79
CA ARG A 24 4.08 -10.08 7.82
C ARG A 24 5.00 -8.90 8.14
N ALA A 25 5.51 -8.22 7.11
CA ALA A 25 6.33 -7.02 7.29
C ALA A 25 5.55 -5.90 8.02
N MET A 26 4.29 -5.69 7.64
CA MET A 26 3.41 -4.73 8.29
C MET A 26 3.21 -5.01 9.78
N ASP A 27 2.90 -6.26 10.14
CA ASP A 27 2.66 -6.63 11.54
C ASP A 27 3.91 -6.44 12.40
N ASN A 28 5.08 -6.82 11.88
CA ASN A 28 6.37 -6.59 12.53
C ASN A 28 6.66 -5.09 12.76
N CYS A 29 6.17 -4.23 11.87
CA CYS A 29 6.32 -2.77 11.96
C CYS A 29 5.12 -2.06 12.62
N GLY A 30 4.16 -2.81 13.18
CA GLY A 30 2.98 -2.23 13.85
C GLY A 30 1.91 -1.64 12.92
N LEU A 31 2.00 -1.87 11.61
CA LEU A 31 1.01 -1.47 10.60
C LEU A 31 -0.10 -2.52 10.48
N LYS A 32 -1.33 -2.05 10.29
CA LYS A 32 -2.52 -2.93 10.35
C LYS A 32 -3.46 -2.80 9.15
N ASN A 33 -3.36 -1.70 8.40
CA ASN A 33 -4.32 -1.34 7.36
C ASN A 33 -3.74 -1.69 5.99
N LEU A 34 -4.17 -2.84 5.44
CA LEU A 34 -3.81 -3.28 4.09
C LEU A 34 -4.99 -3.06 3.15
N ILE A 35 -4.72 -2.52 1.97
CA ILE A 35 -5.68 -2.31 0.89
C ILE A 35 -5.10 -2.92 -0.40
N LEU A 36 -5.94 -3.63 -1.15
CA LEU A 36 -5.62 -4.12 -2.48
C LEU A 36 -6.46 -3.38 -3.51
N VAL A 37 -5.84 -3.05 -4.64
CA VAL A 37 -6.51 -2.46 -5.80
C VAL A 37 -6.31 -3.39 -6.98
N SER A 38 -7.41 -3.91 -7.52
CA SER A 38 -7.43 -4.81 -8.68
C SER A 38 -6.40 -5.96 -8.58
N PRO A 39 -6.35 -6.74 -7.48
CA PRO A 39 -5.41 -7.86 -7.38
C PRO A 39 -5.60 -8.84 -8.54
N ARG A 40 -4.50 -9.36 -9.09
CA ARG A 40 -4.56 -10.27 -10.25
C ARG A 40 -5.35 -11.54 -9.94
N GLU A 41 -5.09 -12.10 -8.77
CA GLU A 41 -5.79 -13.28 -8.27
C GLU A 41 -7.01 -12.88 -7.45
N LYS A 42 -8.04 -13.73 -7.49
CA LYS A 42 -9.26 -13.52 -6.71
C LYS A 42 -8.95 -13.45 -5.21
N TRP A 43 -9.69 -12.58 -4.51
CA TRP A 43 -9.57 -12.41 -3.07
C TRP A 43 -10.85 -12.88 -2.34
N PRO A 44 -10.75 -13.54 -1.17
CA PRO A 44 -9.54 -13.90 -0.43
C PRO A 44 -8.74 -15.03 -1.10
N ASN A 45 -7.44 -15.08 -0.84
CA ASN A 45 -6.55 -16.10 -1.40
C ASN A 45 -5.83 -16.89 -0.29
N ASN A 46 -5.85 -18.23 -0.37
CA ASN A 46 -5.27 -19.11 0.63
C ASN A 46 -3.74 -19.02 0.69
N LEU A 47 -3.08 -18.78 -0.45
CA LEU A 47 -1.62 -18.60 -0.50
C LEU A 47 -1.19 -17.34 0.26
N SER A 48 -1.97 -16.26 0.20
CA SER A 48 -1.76 -15.06 1.03
C SER A 48 -1.89 -15.36 2.53
N LEU A 49 -2.87 -16.19 2.92
CA LEU A 49 -3.04 -16.61 4.31
C LEU A 49 -1.88 -17.46 4.81
N GLN A 50 -1.42 -18.42 4.00
CA GLN A 50 -0.30 -19.30 4.34
C GLN A 50 1.02 -18.53 4.48
N SER A 51 1.34 -17.69 3.50
CA SER A 51 2.56 -16.86 3.49
C SER A 51 2.57 -15.75 4.55
N SER A 52 1.41 -15.35 5.08
CA SER A 52 1.31 -14.34 6.17
C SER A 52 1.72 -14.86 7.55
N ALA A 53 1.94 -16.17 7.73
CA ALA A 53 2.29 -16.78 9.01
C ALA A 53 1.33 -16.36 10.16
N ASN A 54 1.83 -15.65 11.18
CA ASN A 54 1.04 -15.20 12.33
C ASN A 54 0.24 -13.91 12.04
N SER A 55 0.42 -13.29 10.88
CA SER A 55 -0.16 -11.99 10.51
C SER A 55 -1.47 -12.12 9.73
N ARG A 56 -2.14 -13.29 9.79
CA ARG A 56 -3.44 -13.56 9.13
C ARG A 56 -4.51 -12.51 9.44
N LYS A 57 -4.47 -11.90 10.63
CA LYS A 57 -5.40 -10.84 11.04
C LYS A 57 -5.41 -9.62 10.10
N ILE A 58 -4.29 -9.32 9.44
CA ILE A 58 -4.20 -8.23 8.46
C ILE A 58 -4.91 -8.66 7.18
N ILE A 59 -4.58 -9.85 6.67
CA ILE A 59 -5.20 -10.46 5.47
C ILE A 59 -6.73 -10.53 5.59
N LEU A 60 -7.24 -10.98 6.74
CA LEU A 60 -8.68 -11.09 6.99
C LEU A 60 -9.41 -9.73 7.08
N LYS A 61 -8.68 -8.64 7.35
CA LYS A 61 -9.22 -7.27 7.43
C LYS A 61 -8.93 -6.44 6.18
N THR A 62 -8.22 -7.01 5.21
CA THR A 62 -7.86 -6.34 3.96
C THR A 62 -9.10 -5.90 3.20
N LYS A 63 -9.11 -4.64 2.78
CA LYS A 63 -10.13 -4.12 1.88
C LYS A 63 -9.64 -4.26 0.44
N VAL A 64 -10.56 -4.59 -0.46
CA VAL A 64 -10.29 -4.73 -1.90
C VAL A 64 -11.15 -3.74 -2.66
N PHE A 65 -10.55 -3.05 -3.62
CA PHE A 65 -11.21 -2.11 -4.51
C PHE A 65 -10.92 -2.48 -5.96
N GLU A 66 -11.87 -2.19 -6.84
CA GLU A 66 -11.71 -2.44 -8.28
C GLU A 66 -10.84 -1.38 -8.93
N THR A 67 -10.86 -0.14 -8.44
CA THR A 67 -10.11 0.97 -9.01
C THR A 67 -9.29 1.73 -7.98
N LEU A 68 -8.19 2.34 -8.45
CA LEU A 68 -7.33 3.15 -7.59
C LEU A 68 -8.06 4.39 -7.06
N ASN A 69 -8.90 5.02 -7.88
CA ASN A 69 -9.68 6.18 -7.48
C ASN A 69 -10.62 5.88 -6.31
N GLU A 70 -11.31 4.74 -6.35
CA GLU A 70 -12.18 4.31 -5.24
C GLU A 70 -11.36 4.12 -3.95
N ALA A 71 -10.23 3.42 -4.04
CA ALA A 71 -9.37 3.18 -2.89
C ALA A 71 -8.84 4.48 -2.29
N LEU A 72 -8.47 5.46 -3.14
CA LEU A 72 -7.86 6.72 -2.72
C LEU A 72 -8.87 7.80 -2.29
N SER A 73 -10.15 7.66 -2.63
CA SER A 73 -11.21 8.67 -2.36
C SER A 73 -11.29 9.15 -0.91
N SER A 74 -10.87 8.32 0.05
CA SER A 74 -10.91 8.65 1.47
C SER A 74 -9.58 9.12 2.07
N PHE A 75 -8.51 9.19 1.27
CA PHE A 75 -7.18 9.61 1.72
C PHE A 75 -6.95 11.10 1.49
N ASN A 76 -6.18 11.72 2.39
CA ASN A 76 -5.84 13.13 2.29
C ASN A 76 -4.39 13.35 1.86
N PHE A 77 -3.54 12.35 2.09
CA PHE A 77 -2.13 12.37 1.74
C PHE A 77 -1.74 10.99 1.22
N VAL A 78 -1.05 10.97 0.08
CA VAL A 78 -0.70 9.72 -0.60
C VAL A 78 0.74 9.82 -1.05
N VAL A 79 1.54 8.82 -0.66
CA VAL A 79 2.90 8.64 -1.13
C VAL A 79 2.93 7.50 -2.12
N ALA A 80 3.50 7.73 -3.30
CA ALA A 80 3.71 6.70 -4.29
C ALA A 80 5.18 6.28 -4.36
N THR A 81 5.42 4.97 -4.25
CA THR A 81 6.79 4.42 -4.31
C THR A 81 7.23 4.15 -5.74
N SER A 82 8.51 4.37 -6.02
CA SER A 82 9.11 4.16 -7.34
C SER A 82 10.58 3.80 -7.19
N ASN A 83 11.08 2.92 -8.04
CA ASN A 83 12.50 2.53 -8.07
C ASN A 83 13.42 3.60 -8.67
N ARG A 84 12.84 4.63 -9.30
CA ARG A 84 13.55 5.74 -9.93
C ARG A 84 12.74 7.03 -9.83
N LYS A 85 13.43 8.17 -9.92
CA LYS A 85 12.77 9.47 -10.10
C LYS A 85 12.01 9.46 -11.44
N ARG A 86 10.74 9.86 -11.40
CA ARG A 86 9.89 9.96 -12.58
C ARG A 86 9.81 11.41 -13.05
N PHE A 87 9.64 11.61 -14.35
CA PHE A 87 9.40 12.92 -14.94
C PHE A 87 7.92 13.30 -14.78
N LEU A 88 7.49 13.48 -13.53
CA LEU A 88 6.14 13.89 -13.16
C LEU A 88 6.20 15.24 -12.44
N ASN A 89 5.17 16.06 -12.62
CA ASN A 89 5.03 17.32 -11.89
C ASN A 89 4.49 17.08 -10.46
N LYS A 90 5.19 16.23 -9.70
CA LYS A 90 4.86 15.90 -8.31
C LYS A 90 6.14 16.02 -7.47
N PRO A 91 6.05 16.39 -6.18
CA PRO A 91 7.20 16.38 -5.29
C PRO A 91 7.87 15.01 -5.26
N PHE A 92 9.21 15.00 -5.21
CA PHE A 92 10.01 13.79 -5.08
C PHE A 92 10.84 13.87 -3.81
N GLN A 93 10.81 12.80 -3.02
CA GLN A 93 11.56 12.66 -1.78
C GLN A 93 12.22 11.27 -1.76
N ASN A 94 13.53 11.22 -1.48
CA ASN A 94 14.29 9.98 -1.29
C ASN A 94 14.81 9.82 0.15
N ASP A 95 14.67 10.86 0.98
CA ASP A 95 14.97 10.83 2.39
C ASP A 95 13.71 10.48 3.19
N PHE A 96 13.67 9.26 3.72
CA PHE A 96 12.53 8.78 4.51
C PHE A 96 12.31 9.57 5.80
N THR A 97 13.35 10.17 6.38
CA THR A 97 13.19 10.96 7.62
C THR A 97 12.42 12.24 7.33
N LYS A 98 12.81 12.97 6.28
CA LYS A 98 12.09 14.15 5.80
C LYS A 98 10.67 13.82 5.37
N LEU A 99 10.50 12.72 4.64
CA LEU A 99 9.17 12.26 4.23
C LEU A 99 8.29 12.00 5.45
N PHE A 100 8.83 11.38 6.50
CA PHE A 100 8.08 11.10 7.72
C PHE A 100 7.68 12.39 8.45
N ASP A 101 8.53 13.42 8.46
CA ASP A 101 8.19 14.72 9.03
C ASP A 101 7.06 15.43 8.27
N GLU A 102 6.91 15.15 6.97
CA GLU A 102 5.81 15.64 6.13
C GLU A 102 4.48 14.90 6.39
N PHE A 103 4.48 13.76 7.10
CA PHE A 103 3.25 12.97 7.28
C PHE A 103 2.25 13.71 8.18
N PRO A 104 1.01 13.95 7.69
CA PRO A 104 0.00 14.61 8.49
C PRO A 104 -0.49 13.67 9.60
N LYS A 105 -0.25 14.05 10.86
CA LYS A 105 -0.57 13.20 12.03
C LYS A 105 -2.07 12.89 12.18
N ASN A 106 -2.94 13.81 11.75
CA ASN A 106 -4.39 13.76 11.94
C ASN A 106 -5.18 13.52 10.63
N LYS A 107 -4.53 13.07 9.56
CA LYS A 107 -5.19 12.80 8.27
C LYS A 107 -4.92 11.38 7.80
N LYS A 108 -5.79 10.85 6.94
CA LYS A 108 -5.59 9.52 6.36
C LYS A 108 -4.46 9.56 5.34
N THR A 109 -3.40 8.80 5.62
CA THR A 109 -2.22 8.66 4.77
C THR A 109 -2.17 7.29 4.11
N GLY A 110 -1.95 7.25 2.79
CA GLY A 110 -1.77 6.02 2.02
C GLY A 110 -0.34 5.93 1.47
N ILE A 111 0.24 4.73 1.48
CA ILE A 111 1.53 4.44 0.82
C ILE A 111 1.27 3.40 -0.28
N LEU A 112 1.46 3.81 -1.53
CA LEU A 112 1.21 3.01 -2.72
C LEU A 112 2.44 2.23 -3.16
N PHE A 113 2.25 0.95 -3.43
CA PHE A 113 3.19 0.06 -4.09
C PHE A 113 2.55 -0.51 -5.34
N GLY A 114 3.29 -0.50 -6.45
CA GLY A 114 2.83 -1.10 -7.71
C GLY A 114 3.13 -2.59 -7.81
N PRO A 115 2.79 -3.21 -8.96
CA PRO A 115 3.10 -4.60 -9.25
C PRO A 115 4.61 -4.87 -9.21
N GLU A 116 4.99 -6.07 -8.79
CA GLU A 116 6.39 -6.44 -8.54
C GLU A 116 7.25 -6.44 -9.80
N ASN A 117 6.65 -6.70 -10.97
CA ASN A 117 7.34 -6.77 -12.24
C ASN A 117 7.49 -5.43 -12.98
N SER A 118 6.71 -4.40 -12.60
CA SER A 118 6.57 -3.17 -13.41
C SER A 118 6.49 -1.87 -12.60
N GLY A 119 6.18 -1.94 -11.31
CA GLY A 119 5.89 -0.78 -10.47
C GLY A 119 4.65 -0.02 -10.92
N LEU A 120 4.34 1.10 -10.26
CA LEU A 120 3.17 1.92 -10.60
C LEU A 120 3.26 2.41 -12.05
N SER A 121 2.17 2.51 -12.79
CA SER A 121 2.19 3.16 -14.11
C SER A 121 2.17 4.68 -13.98
N ASN A 122 2.37 5.44 -15.06
CA ASN A 122 2.16 6.89 -15.00
C ASN A 122 0.69 7.25 -14.76
N GLN A 123 -0.24 6.44 -15.27
CA GLN A 123 -1.68 6.63 -15.05
C GLN A 123 -2.05 6.46 -13.57
N ASP A 124 -1.41 5.52 -12.87
CA ASP A 124 -1.62 5.33 -11.43
C ASP A 124 -1.10 6.52 -10.58
N LEU A 125 -0.29 7.41 -11.17
CA LEU A 125 0.37 8.53 -10.48
C LEU A 125 -0.18 9.91 -10.84
N MET A 126 -1.11 9.98 -11.80
CA MET A 126 -1.70 11.24 -12.27
C MET A 126 -2.69 11.80 -11.25
#